data_AF-A0A8X8ADJ5-F1
#
_entry.id   AF-A0A8X8ADJ5-F1
#
_cell.length_a   1.000
_cell.length_b   1.000
_cell.length_c   1.000
_cell.angle_alpha   90.00
_cell.angle_beta   90.00
_cell.angle_gamma   90.00
#
_symmetry.space_group_name_H-M   'P 1'
#
loop_
_entity.id
_entity.type
_entity.pdbx_description
1 polymer ?
#
loop_
_entity_poly.entity_id
_entity_poly.type
_entity_poly.pdbx_seq_one_letter_code
_entity_poly.pdbx_strand_id
1 'polypeptide(L)'
;MCKIFLCDLYRGEIRTSRTVVSLLLQTMNAFMFFTLFSSMFLTINAFESNCPMVKCSHGGPDIRFPFRALGRQPQHCGNPGFELVCRDNTTMIHFPTYGALVVKSISYDIRKLSLLDPKSCVHEVFLNLNLSGTPFQYYYLLKNFIYLNCSTRLSPSFDEVSCLSGSSHHVYTVESSLPIPVSCRPLKAIPIPFSYSPYLADNSFGLGLTWSLPGRKDFEEQVGSCVFQSKAGSQSGCPNITLDKGFSIAHVLSGEAVSMILNILLCIFAVTTMMISIKICNSKKVDEQTENENPLSEVSN
;
A
#
# COMPACT_ATOMS: atom_id res chain seq x y z
N MET A 1 -32.33 -43.67 28.74
CA MET A 1 -32.89 -42.85 27.63
C MET A 1 -32.18 -43.03 26.29
N CYS A 2 -30.90 -43.45 26.23
CA CYS A 2 -30.15 -43.69 24.98
C CYS A 2 -30.38 -45.05 24.28
N LYS A 3 -31.34 -45.87 24.76
CA LYS A 3 -31.65 -47.21 24.19
C LYS A 3 -32.94 -47.27 23.38
N ILE A 4 -33.78 -46.23 23.42
CA ILE A 4 -35.10 -46.24 22.75
C ILE A 4 -35.02 -45.69 21.32
N PHE A 5 -34.01 -44.86 21.00
CA PHE A 5 -33.89 -44.23 19.68
C PHE A 5 -33.40 -45.14 18.54
N LEU A 6 -32.91 -46.35 18.84
CA LEU A 6 -32.34 -47.25 17.83
C LEU A 6 -33.24 -48.44 17.45
N CYS A 7 -34.38 -48.67 18.11
CA CYS A 7 -35.32 -49.73 17.71
C CYS A 7 -36.36 -49.30 16.68
N ASP A 8 -36.63 -48.01 16.50
CA ASP A 8 -37.66 -47.52 15.57
C ASP A 8 -37.20 -47.44 14.09
N LEU A 9 -35.94 -47.77 13.80
CA LEU A 9 -35.39 -47.78 12.43
C LEU A 9 -35.64 -49.10 11.68
N TYR A 10 -36.08 -50.16 12.35
CA TYR A 10 -36.24 -51.50 11.75
C TYR A 10 -37.68 -51.87 11.37
N ARG A 11 -38.65 -50.94 11.55
CA ARG A 11 -40.06 -51.15 11.17
C ARG A 11 -40.54 -50.07 10.20
N GLY A 12 -40.06 -50.13 8.95
CA GLY A 12 -40.85 -49.83 7.75
C GLY A 12 -41.61 -48.50 7.64
N GLU A 13 -41.18 -47.40 8.28
CA GLU A 13 -41.69 -46.06 8.00
C GLU A 13 -40.52 -45.09 7.89
N ILE A 14 -40.22 -44.61 6.67
CA ILE A 14 -39.31 -43.48 6.45
C ILE A 14 -40.06 -42.23 6.90
N ARG A 15 -40.13 -42.01 8.20
CA ARG A 15 -40.37 -40.68 8.77
C ARG A 15 -39.01 -40.15 9.15
N THR A 16 -38.30 -39.59 8.16
CA THR A 16 -37.14 -38.73 8.40
C THR A 16 -37.54 -37.71 9.45
N SER A 17 -37.13 -37.96 10.71
CA SER A 17 -37.50 -37.12 11.83
C SER A 17 -37.10 -35.69 11.50
N ARG A 18 -38.00 -34.72 11.69
CA ARG A 18 -37.75 -33.29 11.42
C ARG A 18 -36.41 -32.84 12.02
N THR A 19 -36.01 -33.46 13.13
CA THR A 19 -34.73 -33.25 13.81
C THR A 19 -33.52 -33.68 12.97
N VAL A 20 -33.57 -34.82 12.28
CA VAL A 20 -32.47 -35.31 11.43
C VAL A 20 -32.33 -34.42 10.20
N VAL A 21 -33.44 -34.04 9.57
CA VAL A 21 -33.43 -33.11 8.43
C VAL A 21 -32.92 -31.74 8.85
N SER A 22 -33.34 -31.24 10.03
CA SER A 22 -32.86 -29.98 10.60
C SER A 22 -31.36 -30.01 10.90
N LEU A 23 -30.84 -31.11 11.45
CA LEU A 23 -29.41 -31.26 11.73
C LEU A 23 -28.59 -31.29 10.44
N LEU A 24 -29.07 -31.98 9.39
CA LEU A 24 -28.43 -32.01 8.08
C LEU A 24 -28.45 -30.64 7.39
N LEU A 25 -29.56 -29.90 7.47
CA LEU A 25 -29.63 -28.51 6.97
C LEU A 25 -28.67 -27.59 7.70
N GLN A 26 -28.53 -27.75 9.02
CA GLN A 26 -27.67 -26.92 9.84
C GLN A 26 -26.17 -27.21 9.59
N THR A 27 -25.80 -28.46 9.36
CA THR A 27 -24.41 -28.83 8.99
C THR A 27 -24.06 -28.39 7.57
N MET A 28 -24.98 -28.50 6.61
CA MET A 28 -24.78 -27.98 5.25
C MET A 28 -24.62 -26.46 5.25
N ASN A 29 -25.44 -25.73 6.01
CA ASN A 29 -25.31 -24.28 6.14
C ASN A 29 -23.96 -23.89 6.76
N ALA A 30 -23.54 -24.55 7.84
CA ALA A 30 -22.24 -24.29 8.46
C ALA A 30 -21.09 -24.52 7.47
N PHE A 31 -21.12 -25.61 6.69
CA PHE A 31 -20.09 -25.90 5.68
C PHE A 31 -20.06 -24.84 4.57
N MET A 32 -21.22 -24.37 4.11
CA MET A 32 -21.30 -23.27 3.15
C MET A 32 -20.73 -21.96 3.72
N PHE A 33 -21.04 -21.63 4.98
CA PHE A 33 -20.45 -20.46 5.64
C PHE A 33 -18.93 -20.57 5.80
N PHE A 34 -18.41 -21.74 6.20
CA PHE A 34 -16.97 -21.96 6.34
C PHE A 34 -16.23 -21.92 5.00
N THR A 35 -16.81 -22.47 3.93
CA THR A 35 -16.23 -22.39 2.58
C THR A 35 -16.25 -20.97 2.03
N LEU A 36 -17.34 -20.23 2.22
CA LEU A 36 -17.43 -18.81 1.86
C LEU A 36 -16.43 -17.95 2.66
N PHE A 37 -16.32 -18.18 3.96
CA PHE A 37 -15.37 -17.47 4.82
C PHE A 37 -13.92 -17.84 4.47
N SER A 38 -13.61 -19.12 4.29
CA SER A 38 -12.28 -19.57 3.84
C SER A 38 -11.92 -19.03 2.45
N SER A 39 -12.89 -18.92 1.54
CA SER A 39 -12.67 -18.30 0.22
C SER A 39 -12.34 -16.81 0.32
N MET A 40 -12.97 -16.08 1.26
CA MET A 40 -12.63 -14.69 1.59
C MET A 40 -11.19 -14.57 2.10
N PHE A 41 -10.74 -15.47 2.97
CA PHE A 41 -9.34 -15.52 3.43
C PHE A 41 -8.35 -15.87 2.30
N LEU A 42 -8.70 -16.79 1.41
CA LEU A 42 -7.88 -17.12 0.24
C LEU A 42 -7.78 -15.94 -0.73
N THR A 43 -8.84 -15.13 -0.89
CA THR A 43 -8.78 -13.90 -1.70
C THR A 43 -7.95 -12.78 -1.08
N ILE A 44 -7.90 -12.67 0.26
CA ILE A 44 -7.04 -11.70 0.94
C ILE A 44 -5.56 -12.05 0.74
N ASN A 45 -5.20 -13.33 0.89
CA ASN A 45 -3.83 -13.81 0.66
C ASN A 45 -3.42 -13.77 -0.83
N ALA A 46 -4.37 -13.89 -1.76
CA ALA A 46 -4.12 -13.71 -3.19
C ALA A 46 -3.97 -12.23 -3.60
N PHE A 47 -4.50 -11.29 -2.83
CA PHE A 47 -4.30 -9.84 -3.05
C PHE A 47 -2.89 -9.38 -2.66
N GLU A 48 -2.22 -10.16 -1.80
CA GLU A 48 -0.82 -10.01 -1.42
C GLU A 48 0.14 -10.70 -2.41
N SER A 49 -0.32 -11.00 -3.63
CA SER A 49 0.50 -11.65 -4.64
C SER A 49 1.54 -10.69 -5.22
N ASN A 50 2.69 -10.68 -4.56
CA ASN A 50 4.01 -10.19 -4.99
C ASN A 50 4.00 -8.89 -5.80
N CYS A 51 4.18 -7.77 -5.12
CA CYS A 51 4.59 -6.52 -5.73
C CYS A 51 6.11 -6.43 -5.75
N PRO A 52 6.79 -6.93 -6.81
CA PRO A 52 8.23 -6.89 -6.85
C PRO A 52 8.70 -5.45 -6.84
N MET A 53 9.78 -5.17 -6.13
CA MET A 53 10.54 -3.95 -6.31
C MET A 53 11.12 -3.96 -7.74
N VAL A 54 10.93 -2.88 -8.48
CA VAL A 54 11.43 -2.77 -9.85
C VAL A 54 12.29 -1.53 -10.02
N LYS A 55 13.17 -1.55 -11.00
CA LYS A 55 13.93 -0.37 -11.45
C LYS A 55 13.75 -0.18 -12.95
N CYS A 56 13.84 1.06 -13.42
CA CYS A 56 13.95 1.33 -14.86
C CYS A 56 15.38 1.06 -15.39
N SER A 57 16.40 1.24 -14.55
CA SER A 57 17.82 0.96 -14.86
C SER A 57 18.60 0.56 -13.60
N HIS A 58 19.79 0.01 -13.75
CA HIS A 58 20.65 -0.39 -12.62
C HIS A 58 20.93 0.77 -11.65
N GLY A 59 21.17 1.98 -12.18
CA GLY A 59 21.40 3.20 -11.40
C GLY A 59 20.15 3.99 -11.05
N GLY A 60 18.96 3.51 -11.44
CA GLY A 60 17.69 4.19 -11.19
C GLY A 60 17.16 3.98 -9.76
N PRO A 61 16.16 4.77 -9.35
CA PRO A 61 15.51 4.60 -8.05
C PRO A 61 14.76 3.27 -7.97
N ASP A 62 14.73 2.69 -6.79
CA ASP A 62 13.85 1.58 -6.46
C ASP A 62 12.38 2.03 -6.50
N ILE A 63 11.57 1.34 -7.31
CA ILE A 63 10.14 1.60 -7.45
C ILE A 63 9.37 0.53 -6.65
N ARG A 64 8.71 1.00 -5.62
CA ARG A 64 7.81 0.26 -4.73
C ARG A 64 6.65 1.15 -4.30
N PHE A 65 5.64 0.52 -3.68
CA PHE A 65 4.47 1.19 -3.12
C PHE A 65 4.85 2.46 -2.34
N PRO A 66 4.15 3.60 -2.53
CA PRO A 66 2.92 3.77 -3.31
C PRO A 66 3.13 3.90 -4.82
N PHE A 67 4.37 4.06 -5.27
CA PHE A 67 4.70 4.19 -6.68
C PHE A 67 4.62 2.86 -7.42
N ARG A 68 4.22 2.95 -8.68
CA ARG A 68 4.11 1.80 -9.58
C ARG A 68 4.70 2.14 -10.94
N ALA A 69 5.54 1.26 -11.46
CA ALA A 69 6.02 1.34 -12.83
C ALA A 69 5.00 0.74 -13.80
N LEU A 70 4.45 1.58 -14.68
CA LEU A 70 3.52 1.17 -15.73
C LEU A 70 4.19 0.15 -16.67
N GLY A 71 3.45 -0.93 -16.97
CA GLY A 71 3.92 -2.03 -17.82
C GLY A 71 4.95 -2.97 -17.17
N ARG A 72 5.43 -2.69 -15.95
CA ARG A 72 6.41 -3.54 -15.25
C ARG A 72 5.89 -4.16 -13.95
N GLN A 73 4.93 -3.53 -13.29
CA GLN A 73 4.24 -4.07 -12.12
C GLN A 73 2.77 -4.39 -12.46
N PRO A 74 2.04 -5.15 -11.63
CA PRO A 74 0.57 -5.27 -11.66
C PRO A 74 -0.17 -4.04 -11.10
N GLN A 75 -1.42 -3.79 -11.53
CA GLN A 75 -2.16 -2.57 -11.17
C GLN A 75 -2.35 -2.38 -9.67
N HIS A 76 -2.55 -3.46 -8.92
CA HIS A 76 -2.71 -3.44 -7.47
C HIS A 76 -1.45 -3.07 -6.68
N CYS A 77 -0.29 -2.95 -7.34
CA CYS A 77 1.00 -2.67 -6.67
C CYS A 77 1.31 -1.18 -6.46
N GLY A 78 0.41 -0.28 -6.82
CA GLY A 78 0.56 1.14 -6.53
C GLY A 78 -0.79 1.84 -6.43
N ASN A 79 -0.74 3.08 -5.97
CA ASN A 79 -1.93 3.91 -5.83
C ASN A 79 -2.18 4.74 -7.10
N PRO A 80 -3.46 5.03 -7.41
CA PRO A 80 -3.79 6.00 -8.46
C PRO A 80 -3.09 7.33 -8.24
N GLY A 81 -2.48 7.89 -9.29
CA GLY A 81 -1.73 9.14 -9.24
C GLY A 81 -0.24 8.99 -8.89
N PHE A 82 0.23 7.77 -8.61
CA PHE A 82 1.63 7.45 -8.34
C PHE A 82 2.30 6.62 -9.45
N GLU A 83 1.75 6.72 -10.67
CA GLU A 83 2.25 6.00 -11.83
C GLU A 83 3.56 6.60 -12.35
N LEU A 84 4.57 5.74 -12.49
CA LEU A 84 5.86 6.04 -13.09
C LEU A 84 5.98 5.33 -14.45
N VAL A 85 6.66 5.97 -15.39
CA VAL A 85 6.93 5.42 -16.72
C VAL A 85 8.44 5.23 -16.88
N CYS A 86 8.86 4.05 -17.33
CA CYS A 86 10.23 3.83 -17.76
C CYS A 86 10.36 4.18 -19.25
N ARG A 87 11.17 5.18 -19.59
CA ARG A 87 11.50 5.55 -20.97
C ARG A 87 13.02 5.58 -21.11
N ASP A 88 13.57 4.80 -22.04
CA ASP A 88 15.02 4.77 -22.33
C ASP A 88 15.88 4.66 -21.07
N ASN A 89 15.57 3.68 -20.21
CA ASN A 89 16.22 3.45 -18.92
C ASN A 89 16.09 4.59 -17.89
N THR A 90 15.25 5.59 -18.16
CA THR A 90 14.96 6.72 -17.27
C THR A 90 13.59 6.56 -16.62
N THR A 91 13.51 6.78 -15.31
CA THR A 91 12.25 6.80 -14.56
C THR A 91 11.61 8.19 -14.71
N MET A 92 10.37 8.25 -15.17
CA MET A 92 9.63 9.48 -15.40
C MET A 92 8.31 9.49 -14.63
N ILE A 93 7.86 10.66 -14.21
CA ILE A 93 6.50 10.90 -13.70
C ILE A 93 5.81 11.93 -14.59
N HIS A 94 4.51 11.77 -14.85
CA HIS A 94 3.75 12.66 -15.72
C HIS A 94 2.76 13.50 -14.93
N PHE A 95 2.84 14.83 -15.08
CA PHE A 95 1.89 15.77 -14.52
C PHE A 95 0.99 16.35 -15.62
N PRO A 96 -0.35 16.32 -15.50
CA PRO A 96 -1.26 16.78 -16.55
C PRO A 96 -1.03 18.20 -17.04
N THR A 97 -0.59 19.12 -16.16
CA THR A 97 -0.44 20.55 -16.47
C THR A 97 0.93 20.95 -17.02
N TYR A 98 1.94 20.08 -16.89
CA TYR A 98 3.31 20.38 -17.31
C TYR A 98 3.88 19.35 -18.29
N GLY A 99 3.65 18.06 -18.02
CA GLY A 99 4.20 16.95 -18.79
C GLY A 99 5.11 16.06 -17.96
N ALA A 100 6.07 15.43 -18.61
CA ALA A 100 6.96 14.44 -17.99
C ALA A 100 8.17 15.10 -17.31
N LEU A 101 8.43 14.68 -16.07
CA LEU A 101 9.62 15.03 -15.29
C LEU A 101 10.41 13.77 -14.96
N VAL A 102 11.74 13.90 -14.92
CA VAL A 102 12.65 12.81 -14.58
C VAL A 102 12.64 12.60 -13.07
N VAL A 103 12.47 11.36 -12.62
CA VAL A 103 12.62 10.99 -11.22
C VAL A 103 14.09 10.69 -10.95
N LYS A 104 14.76 11.61 -10.24
CA LYS A 104 16.16 11.44 -9.81
C LYS A 104 16.26 10.43 -8.68
N SER A 105 15.44 10.58 -7.65
CA SER A 105 15.45 9.71 -6.48
C SER A 105 14.10 9.70 -5.77
N ILE A 106 13.83 8.59 -5.07
CA ILE A 106 12.67 8.41 -4.21
C ILE A 106 13.17 8.01 -2.83
N SER A 107 13.00 8.89 -1.85
CA SER A 107 13.30 8.62 -0.44
C SER A 107 11.99 8.30 0.28
N TYR A 108 11.78 7.04 0.62
CA TYR A 108 10.52 6.54 1.18
C TYR A 108 10.36 6.87 2.67
N ASP A 109 11.48 6.88 3.41
CA ASP A 109 11.63 7.21 4.81
C ASP A 109 11.17 8.65 5.12
N ILE A 110 11.62 9.61 4.31
CA ILE A 110 11.26 11.03 4.45
C ILE A 110 10.15 11.47 3.48
N ARG A 111 9.60 10.54 2.68
CA ARG A 111 8.61 10.82 1.62
C ARG A 111 9.03 11.97 0.70
N LYS A 112 10.23 11.89 0.12
CA LYS A 112 10.76 12.90 -0.80
C LYS A 112 10.94 12.32 -2.20
N LEU A 113 10.29 12.96 -3.18
CA LEU A 113 10.41 12.68 -4.60
C LEU A 113 11.26 13.80 -5.20
N SER A 114 12.49 13.47 -5.60
CA SER A 114 13.39 14.43 -6.22
C SER A 114 13.26 14.35 -7.73
N LEU A 115 12.88 15.44 -8.37
CA LEU A 115 12.62 15.54 -9.79
C LEU A 115 13.65 16.41 -10.49
N LEU A 116 13.88 16.12 -11.76
CA LEU A 116 14.66 16.93 -12.69
C LEU A 116 13.77 17.28 -13.90
N ASP A 117 13.92 18.51 -14.36
CA ASP A 117 13.32 18.93 -15.61
C ASP A 117 14.22 18.49 -16.78
N PRO A 118 13.72 17.72 -17.77
CA PRO A 118 14.46 17.40 -18.99
C PRO A 118 15.01 18.63 -19.72
N LYS A 119 14.34 19.79 -19.64
CA LYS A 119 14.82 21.04 -20.25
C LYS A 119 15.85 21.78 -19.39
N SER A 120 16.18 21.26 -18.22
CA SER A 120 17.08 21.88 -17.24
C SER A 120 16.64 23.28 -16.80
N CYS A 121 15.32 23.54 -16.73
CA CYS A 121 14.74 24.81 -16.33
C CYS A 121 13.67 24.63 -15.24
N VAL A 122 14.10 24.35 -14.00
CA VAL A 122 13.20 24.12 -12.85
C VAL A 122 12.23 25.29 -12.62
N HIS A 123 12.63 26.53 -12.92
CA HIS A 123 11.76 27.70 -12.78
C HIS A 123 10.64 27.74 -13.82
N GLU A 124 10.84 27.19 -15.02
CA GLU A 124 9.76 26.95 -15.98
C GLU A 124 8.75 25.94 -15.41
N VAL A 125 9.23 24.92 -14.69
CA VAL A 125 8.35 23.96 -14.01
C VAL A 125 7.50 24.66 -12.96
N PHE A 126 8.09 25.44 -12.05
CA PHE A 126 7.33 26.15 -11.02
C PHE A 126 6.27 27.11 -11.59
N LEU A 127 6.53 27.75 -12.73
CA LEU A 127 5.59 28.65 -13.38
C LEU A 127 4.34 27.94 -13.92
N ASN A 128 4.48 26.68 -14.33
CA ASN A 128 3.48 25.98 -15.15
C ASN A 128 2.91 24.71 -14.49
N LEU A 129 3.60 24.14 -13.51
CA LEU A 129 3.17 22.95 -12.78
C LEU A 129 2.07 23.30 -11.78
N ASN A 130 0.90 22.69 -12.00
CA ASN A 130 -0.19 22.69 -11.04
C ASN A 130 -0.31 21.30 -10.40
N LEU A 131 -0.09 21.24 -9.08
CA LEU A 131 -0.19 20.03 -8.26
C LEU A 131 -1.60 19.80 -7.71
N SER A 132 -2.52 20.74 -7.90
CA SER A 132 -3.91 20.60 -7.46
C SER A 132 -4.56 19.37 -8.11
N GLY A 133 -5.20 18.54 -7.29
CA GLY A 133 -5.79 17.27 -7.73
C GLY A 133 -4.79 16.12 -7.89
N THR A 134 -3.51 16.32 -7.58
CA THR A 134 -2.51 15.25 -7.49
C THR A 134 -2.23 14.91 -6.02
N PRO A 135 -1.67 13.72 -5.71
CA PRO A 135 -1.32 13.36 -4.33
C PRO A 135 -0.02 14.02 -3.85
N PHE A 136 0.54 14.95 -4.62
CA PHE A 136 1.83 15.58 -4.36
C PHE A 136 1.68 17.02 -3.87
N GLN A 137 2.62 17.42 -3.02
CA GLN A 137 2.81 18.80 -2.59
C GLN A 137 4.31 19.12 -2.58
N TYR A 138 4.68 20.41 -2.55
CA TYR A 138 6.09 20.77 -2.45
C TYR A 138 6.68 20.27 -1.12
N TYR A 139 7.88 19.69 -1.19
CA TYR A 139 8.58 19.17 0.00
C TYR A 139 9.05 20.31 0.93
N TYR A 140 9.44 21.43 0.33
CA TYR A 140 9.96 22.61 1.03
C TYR A 140 8.90 23.68 1.22
N LEU A 141 9.05 24.49 2.27
CA LEU A 141 8.17 25.61 2.57
C LEU A 141 8.17 26.63 1.42
N LEU A 142 6.97 27.06 1.03
CA LEU A 142 6.80 28.03 -0.06
C LEU A 142 6.88 29.47 0.45
N LYS A 143 7.47 30.34 -0.36
CA LYS A 143 7.47 31.80 -0.19
C LYS A 143 6.95 32.46 -1.45
N ASN A 144 6.37 33.65 -1.29
CA ASN A 144 5.82 34.40 -2.41
C ASN A 144 6.95 35.11 -3.19
N PHE A 145 7.10 34.71 -4.45
CA PHE A 145 8.03 35.34 -5.39
C PHE A 145 7.27 35.92 -6.58
N ILE A 146 7.86 36.95 -7.17
CA ILE A 146 7.42 37.55 -8.41
C ILE A 146 8.49 37.29 -9.46
N TYR A 147 8.08 36.73 -10.59
CA TYR A 147 8.90 36.67 -11.80
C TYR A 147 8.82 38.01 -12.51
N LEU A 148 9.96 38.62 -12.77
CA LEU A 148 10.09 39.87 -13.49
C LEU A 148 10.71 39.62 -14.86
N ASN A 149 10.22 40.33 -15.88
CA ASN A 149 10.84 40.43 -17.18
C ASN A 149 11.33 41.86 -17.38
N CYS A 150 12.65 42.02 -17.54
CA CYS A 150 13.31 43.30 -17.67
C CYS A 150 13.89 43.48 -19.07
N SER A 151 13.80 44.69 -19.61
CA SER A 151 14.41 45.05 -20.90
C SER A 151 15.93 45.23 -20.82
N THR A 152 16.46 45.41 -19.61
CA THR A 152 17.89 45.56 -19.34
C THR A 152 18.29 44.63 -18.20
N ARG A 153 19.53 44.16 -18.19
CA ARG A 153 20.08 43.39 -17.06
C ARG A 153 20.06 44.23 -15.79
N LEU A 154 19.68 43.61 -14.69
CA LEU A 154 19.76 44.19 -13.36
C LEU A 154 21.19 44.13 -12.82
N SER A 155 21.41 44.74 -11.64
CA SER A 155 22.68 44.66 -10.91
C SER A 155 23.14 43.21 -10.77
N PRO A 156 24.46 42.93 -10.78
CA PRO A 156 25.02 41.58 -10.54
C PRO A 156 24.61 40.93 -9.21
N SER A 157 24.03 41.70 -8.27
CA SER A 157 23.43 41.18 -7.05
C SER A 157 22.14 40.37 -7.27
N PHE A 158 21.57 40.41 -8.48
CA PHE A 158 20.39 39.62 -8.86
C PHE A 158 20.80 38.47 -9.76
N ASP A 159 20.42 37.25 -9.36
CA ASP A 159 20.65 36.05 -10.17
C ASP A 159 19.60 35.98 -11.30
N GLU A 160 20.08 36.07 -12.55
CA GLU A 160 19.26 35.99 -13.76
C GLU A 160 18.88 34.54 -14.08
N VAL A 161 17.59 34.27 -14.26
CA VAL A 161 17.05 32.95 -14.62
C VAL A 161 17.38 32.64 -16.08
N SER A 162 18.59 32.16 -16.31
CA SER A 162 19.19 32.06 -17.65
C SER A 162 18.35 31.25 -18.65
N CYS A 163 17.65 30.20 -18.21
CA CYS A 163 16.81 29.35 -19.07
C CYS A 163 15.47 29.99 -19.48
N LEU A 164 15.04 31.05 -18.79
CA LEU A 164 13.86 31.85 -19.14
C LEU A 164 14.22 33.20 -19.79
N SER A 165 15.51 33.55 -19.79
CA SER A 165 16.04 34.76 -20.41
C SER A 165 16.41 34.53 -21.87
N GLY A 166 16.53 35.63 -22.62
CA GLY A 166 16.99 35.63 -24.00
C GLY A 166 17.89 36.82 -24.31
N SER A 167 18.00 37.16 -25.60
CA SER A 167 18.86 38.26 -26.06
C SER A 167 18.31 39.64 -25.72
N SER A 168 16.99 39.80 -25.65
CA SER A 168 16.29 41.08 -25.45
C SER A 168 15.38 41.13 -24.22
N HIS A 169 15.40 40.08 -23.39
CA HIS A 169 14.59 39.97 -22.19
C HIS A 169 15.36 39.23 -21.12
N HIS A 170 15.29 39.74 -19.89
CA HIS A 170 16.03 39.24 -18.74
C HIS A 170 15.05 38.89 -17.62
N VAL A 171 15.03 37.62 -17.23
CA VAL A 171 14.08 37.11 -16.24
C VAL A 171 14.73 36.98 -14.87
N TYR A 172 14.05 37.48 -13.85
CA TYR A 172 14.52 37.43 -12.45
C TYR A 172 13.40 36.96 -11.53
N THR A 173 13.78 36.34 -10.41
CA THR A 173 12.85 36.05 -9.29
C THR A 173 13.18 36.97 -8.12
N VAL A 174 12.20 37.73 -7.64
CA VAL A 174 12.35 38.60 -6.46
C VAL A 174 11.25 38.29 -5.45
N GLU A 175 11.55 38.44 -4.16
CA GLU A 175 10.51 38.32 -3.12
C GLU A 175 9.45 39.41 -3.34
N SER A 176 8.17 39.08 -3.11
CA SER A 176 7.04 39.99 -3.38
C SER A 176 7.07 41.30 -2.57
N SER A 177 7.90 41.38 -1.53
CA SER A 177 8.10 42.56 -0.69
C SER A 177 9.02 43.62 -1.32
N LEU A 178 9.76 43.29 -2.37
CA LEU A 178 10.75 44.19 -2.97
C LEU A 178 10.11 45.11 -4.04
N PRO A 179 10.56 46.38 -4.12
CA PRO A 179 10.09 47.30 -5.16
C PRO A 179 10.54 46.83 -6.56
N ILE A 180 9.63 46.91 -7.53
CA ILE A 180 9.88 46.50 -8.91
C ILE A 180 10.65 47.60 -9.66
N PRO A 181 11.83 47.31 -10.26
CA PRO A 181 12.57 48.30 -11.04
C PRO A 181 11.79 48.78 -12.27
N VAL A 182 12.01 50.03 -12.69
CA VAL A 182 11.30 50.66 -13.83
C VAL A 182 11.53 49.94 -15.16
N SER A 183 12.70 49.32 -15.35
CA SER A 183 13.02 48.53 -16.54
C SER A 183 12.33 47.17 -16.58
N CYS A 184 11.60 46.80 -15.51
CA CYS A 184 11.01 45.48 -15.32
C CYS A 184 9.48 45.52 -15.31
N ARG A 185 8.88 44.43 -15.77
CA ARG A 185 7.44 44.18 -15.70
C ARG A 185 7.18 42.84 -14.99
N PRO A 186 6.19 42.77 -14.09
CA PRO A 186 5.82 41.51 -13.47
C PRO A 186 5.20 40.56 -14.50
N LEU A 187 5.70 39.33 -14.54
CA LEU A 187 5.14 38.23 -15.33
C LEU A 187 4.09 37.47 -14.53
N LYS A 188 4.48 36.96 -13.36
CA LYS A 188 3.63 36.11 -12.52
C LYS A 188 4.10 36.15 -11.07
N ALA A 189 3.17 36.24 -10.14
CA ALA A 189 3.42 36.07 -8.71
C ALA A 189 2.95 34.68 -8.29
N ILE A 190 3.87 33.85 -7.77
CA ILE A 190 3.57 32.49 -7.35
C ILE A 190 4.36 32.10 -6.08
N PRO A 191 3.79 31.23 -5.23
CA PRO A 191 4.51 30.64 -4.12
C PRO A 191 5.46 29.54 -4.62
N ILE A 192 6.77 29.71 -4.41
CA ILE A 192 7.81 28.71 -4.76
C ILE A 192 8.76 28.50 -3.57
N PRO A 193 9.49 27.38 -3.49
CA PRO A 193 10.27 27.08 -2.29
C PRO A 193 11.58 27.86 -2.18
N PHE A 194 12.14 28.32 -3.30
CA PHE A 194 13.40 29.06 -3.34
C PHE A 194 13.46 30.02 -4.54
N SER A 195 14.25 31.09 -4.40
CA SER A 195 14.63 31.96 -5.52
C SER A 195 15.57 31.22 -6.47
N TYR A 196 15.72 31.73 -7.69
CA TYR A 196 16.74 31.21 -8.60
C TYR A 196 18.13 31.35 -7.97
N SER A 197 18.94 30.31 -8.13
CA SER A 197 20.35 30.35 -7.81
C SER A 197 21.12 29.49 -8.82
N PRO A 198 22.14 30.04 -9.48
CA PRO A 198 22.93 29.32 -10.48
C PRO A 198 23.75 28.19 -9.85
N TYR A 199 23.98 28.24 -8.54
CA TYR A 199 24.73 27.24 -7.78
C TYR A 199 23.90 26.00 -7.41
N LEU A 200 22.56 26.06 -7.54
CA LEU A 200 21.67 24.91 -7.29
C LEU A 200 21.58 23.95 -8.50
N ALA A 201 22.40 24.18 -9.55
CA ALA A 201 22.52 23.32 -10.72
C ALA A 201 23.14 21.94 -10.43
N ASP A 202 23.66 21.71 -9.23
CA ASP A 202 24.35 20.47 -8.83
C ASP A 202 23.42 19.31 -8.40
N ASN A 203 22.13 19.38 -8.78
CA ASN A 203 21.10 18.39 -8.47
C ASN A 203 20.80 18.19 -6.97
N SER A 204 21.35 18.98 -6.04
CA SER A 204 21.18 18.75 -4.59
C SER A 204 19.90 19.39 -4.02
N PHE A 205 19.47 20.52 -4.59
CA PHE A 205 18.25 21.27 -4.24
C PHE A 205 17.22 21.30 -5.38
N GLY A 206 17.09 20.18 -6.12
CA GLY A 206 16.14 20.06 -7.23
C GLY A 206 14.66 20.21 -6.82
N LEU A 207 13.77 20.07 -7.80
CA LEU A 207 12.32 20.06 -7.62
C LEU A 207 11.89 18.90 -6.71
N GLY A 208 11.72 19.20 -5.41
CA GLY A 208 11.35 18.23 -4.39
C GLY A 208 9.86 18.27 -4.12
N LEU A 209 9.19 17.13 -4.30
CA LEU A 209 7.81 16.92 -3.88
C LEU A 209 7.74 15.94 -2.72
N THR A 210 6.73 16.07 -1.87
CA THR A 210 6.32 15.04 -0.92
C THR A 210 4.92 14.55 -1.28
N TRP A 211 4.51 13.46 -0.66
CA TRP A 211 3.22 12.84 -0.93
C TRP A 211 2.54 12.33 0.34
N SER A 212 1.22 12.32 0.29
CA SER A 212 0.35 11.78 1.34
C SER A 212 -0.33 10.51 0.84
N LEU A 213 -0.47 9.50 1.70
CA LEU A 213 -1.22 8.30 1.35
C LEU A 213 -2.71 8.54 1.62
N PRO A 214 -3.60 8.40 0.61
CA PRO A 214 -5.03 8.52 0.86
C PRO A 214 -5.48 7.47 1.88
N GLY A 215 -6.23 7.89 2.91
CA GLY A 215 -6.78 7.02 3.95
C GLY A 215 -5.91 6.80 5.19
N ARG A 216 -4.63 7.21 5.18
CA ARG A 216 -3.80 7.27 6.38
C ARG A 216 -3.85 8.71 6.91
N LYS A 217 -4.55 8.93 8.03
CA LYS A 217 -4.33 10.15 8.83
C LYS A 217 -2.93 9.99 9.42
N ASP A 218 -1.93 10.48 8.70
CA ASP A 218 -0.65 10.75 9.33
C ASP A 218 -0.98 11.73 10.45
N PHE A 219 -0.83 11.30 11.71
CA PHE A 219 -0.83 12.25 12.80
C PHE A 219 0.25 13.28 12.44
N GLU A 220 -0.13 14.55 12.38
CA GLU A 220 0.81 15.66 12.35
C GLU A 220 1.58 15.64 13.68
N GLU A 221 2.47 14.67 13.86
CA GLU A 221 3.58 14.85 14.77
C GLU A 221 4.40 15.97 14.17
N GLN A 222 4.40 17.09 14.89
CA GLN A 222 5.22 18.27 14.64
C GLN A 222 6.58 17.81 14.12
N VAL A 223 6.78 17.96 12.81
CA VAL A 223 8.07 17.77 12.17
C VAL A 223 8.95 18.87 12.75
N GLY A 224 9.65 18.52 13.82
CA GLY A 224 10.71 19.32 14.41
C GLY A 224 11.72 19.59 13.31
N SER A 225 11.71 20.83 12.81
CA SER A 225 12.67 21.35 11.86
C SER A 225 14.09 21.10 12.39
N CYS A 226 14.85 20.21 11.75
CA CYS A 226 16.30 20.16 11.97
C CYS A 226 16.92 21.44 11.40
N VAL A 227 17.07 22.45 12.26
CA VAL A 227 17.87 23.64 11.95
C VAL A 227 19.33 23.34 12.27
N PHE A 228 20.18 23.25 11.25
CA PHE A 228 21.63 23.27 11.45
C PHE A 228 22.05 24.68 11.87
N GLN A 229 22.34 24.88 13.17
CA GLN A 229 23.09 26.04 13.62
C GLN A 229 24.56 25.64 13.79
N SER A 230 25.44 26.20 12.96
CA SER A 230 26.88 26.06 13.11
C SER A 230 27.35 26.90 14.29
N LYS A 231 27.63 26.29 15.44
CA LYS A 231 28.59 26.81 16.41
C LYS A 231 29.55 25.69 16.81
N ALA A 232 30.83 26.05 16.81
CA ALA A 232 31.94 25.18 17.12
C ALA A 232 31.87 24.69 18.58
N GLY A 233 32.05 23.37 18.76
CA GLY A 233 32.31 22.74 20.05
C GLY A 233 31.11 22.04 20.69
N SER A 234 31.24 20.72 20.83
CA SER A 234 30.52 19.81 21.73
C SER A 234 29.27 19.07 21.19
N GLN A 235 29.49 17.76 20.98
CA GLN A 235 28.59 16.60 20.94
C GLN A 235 27.14 16.79 20.46
N SER A 236 26.92 16.37 19.20
CA SER A 236 25.61 16.06 18.62
C SER A 236 25.04 14.76 19.19
N GLY A 237 23.94 14.84 19.94
CA GLY A 237 23.09 13.70 20.27
C GLY A 237 21.70 13.93 19.70
N CYS A 238 21.34 13.21 18.63
CA CYS A 238 19.92 12.98 18.35
C CYS A 238 19.39 12.06 19.45
N PRO A 239 18.23 12.35 20.08
CA PRO A 239 17.63 11.37 20.97
C PRO A 239 17.35 10.10 20.17
N ASN A 240 17.84 8.97 20.68
CA ASN A 240 17.51 7.64 20.17
C ASN A 240 16.00 7.46 20.24
N ILE A 241 15.31 7.72 19.13
CA ILE A 241 13.97 7.18 18.92
C ILE A 241 14.23 5.71 18.63
N THR A 242 14.10 4.89 19.68
CA THR A 242 13.93 3.45 19.53
C THR A 242 12.72 3.25 18.64
N LEU A 243 12.97 2.96 17.36
CA LEU A 243 11.96 2.52 16.43
C LEU A 243 11.43 1.21 17.00
N ASP A 244 10.23 1.29 17.57
CA ASP A 244 9.61 0.17 18.24
C ASP A 244 9.56 -1.01 17.27
N LYS A 245 9.79 -2.16 17.88
CA LYS A 245 10.22 -3.40 17.26
C LYS A 245 9.35 -3.74 16.07
N GLY A 246 10.01 -4.20 15.02
CA GLY A 246 9.38 -4.99 13.98
C GLY A 246 8.44 -6.02 14.60
N PHE A 247 7.28 -6.15 13.97
CA PHE A 247 6.24 -7.15 14.20
C PHE A 247 6.80 -8.46 14.79
N SER A 248 6.75 -8.57 16.12
CA SER A 248 7.03 -9.83 16.81
C SER A 248 5.94 -10.81 16.43
N ILE A 249 6.34 -11.97 15.92
CA ILE A 249 5.51 -13.17 15.74
C ILE A 249 5.17 -13.73 17.13
N ALA A 250 4.36 -12.99 17.89
CA ALA A 250 3.88 -13.35 19.22
C ALA A 250 2.40 -12.99 19.44
N HIS A 251 1.66 -12.63 18.39
CA HIS A 251 0.20 -12.50 18.43
C HIS A 251 -0.47 -13.62 17.61
N VAL A 252 -0.25 -14.88 18.00
CA VAL A 252 -1.13 -16.01 17.64
C VAL A 252 -2.21 -16.24 18.71
N LEU A 253 -2.24 -15.44 19.76
CA LEU A 253 -3.24 -15.50 20.82
C LEU A 253 -4.10 -14.22 20.88
N SER A 254 -4.57 -13.74 19.73
CA SER A 254 -5.81 -12.95 19.74
C SER A 254 -6.97 -13.93 19.98
N GLY A 255 -7.94 -13.56 20.82
CA GLY A 255 -9.08 -14.43 21.19
C GLY A 255 -9.87 -14.99 19.99
N GLU A 256 -9.71 -14.37 18.82
CA GLU A 256 -10.30 -14.82 17.56
C GLU A 256 -9.63 -16.07 16.98
N ALA A 257 -8.30 -16.21 17.09
CA ALA A 257 -7.58 -17.39 16.62
C ALA A 257 -7.84 -18.62 17.50
N VAL A 258 -7.97 -18.42 18.82
CA VAL A 258 -8.30 -19.48 19.78
C VAL A 258 -9.74 -19.99 19.55
N SER A 259 -10.68 -19.08 19.27
CA SER A 259 -12.05 -19.43 18.89
C SER A 259 -12.10 -20.26 17.60
N MET A 260 -11.31 -19.88 16.59
CA MET A 260 -11.23 -20.62 15.34
C MET A 260 -10.67 -22.04 15.55
N ILE A 261 -9.58 -22.17 16.30
CA ILE A 261 -8.95 -23.47 16.60
C ILE A 261 -9.90 -24.36 17.42
N LEU A 262 -10.61 -23.80 18.40
CA LEU A 262 -11.59 -24.53 19.20
C LEU A 262 -12.75 -25.06 18.35
N ASN A 263 -13.26 -24.24 17.42
CA ASN A 263 -14.33 -24.65 16.51
C ASN A 263 -13.88 -25.74 15.52
N ILE A 264 -12.64 -25.66 15.00
CA ILE A 264 -12.07 -26.70 14.13
C ILE A 264 -11.95 -28.02 14.90
N LEU A 265 -11.46 -28.00 16.14
CA LEU A 265 -11.33 -29.18 16.99
C LEU A 265 -12.71 -29.83 17.29
N LEU A 266 -13.73 -29.02 17.56
CA LEU A 266 -15.11 -29.51 17.76
C LEU A 266 -15.67 -30.17 16.50
N CYS A 267 -15.42 -29.60 15.32
CA CYS A 267 -15.83 -30.21 14.05
C CYS A 267 -15.15 -31.55 13.80
N ILE A 268 -13.84 -31.66 14.05
CA ILE A 268 -13.10 -32.93 13.90
C ILE A 268 -13.65 -33.99 14.87
N PHE A 269 -13.94 -33.61 16.12
CA PHE A 269 -14.54 -34.52 17.09
C PHE A 269 -15.93 -35.01 16.66
N ALA A 270 -16.77 -34.12 16.13
CA ALA A 270 -18.09 -34.50 15.62
C ALA A 270 -18.01 -35.45 14.41
N VAL A 271 -17.07 -35.22 13.48
CA VAL A 271 -16.89 -36.09 12.30
C VAL A 271 -16.35 -37.45 12.70
N THR A 272 -15.37 -37.50 13.60
CA THR A 272 -14.78 -38.77 14.06
C THR A 272 -15.78 -39.64 14.82
N THR A 273 -16.59 -39.04 15.70
CA THR A 273 -17.67 -39.75 16.40
C THR A 273 -18.71 -40.30 15.43
N MET A 274 -19.12 -39.51 14.43
CA MET A 274 -20.03 -39.97 13.37
C MET A 274 -19.44 -41.14 12.56
N MET A 275 -18.17 -41.08 12.17
CA MET A 275 -17.49 -42.15 11.43
C MET A 275 -17.36 -43.44 12.27
N ILE A 276 -17.11 -43.31 13.57
CA ILE A 276 -17.08 -44.44 14.50
C ILE A 276 -18.48 -45.05 14.62
N SER A 277 -19.53 -44.24 14.76
CA SER A 277 -20.92 -44.72 14.78
C SER A 277 -21.30 -45.46 13.50
N ILE A 278 -20.90 -44.95 12.33
CA ILE A 278 -21.10 -45.63 11.04
C ILE A 278 -20.37 -46.98 11.02
N LYS A 279 -19.12 -47.02 11.48
CA LYS A 279 -18.32 -48.26 11.50
C LYS A 279 -18.90 -49.31 12.46
N ILE A 280 -19.40 -48.89 13.61
CA ILE A 280 -20.08 -49.77 14.58
C ILE A 280 -21.40 -50.29 14.01
N CYS A 281 -22.19 -49.43 13.33
CA CYS A 281 -23.42 -49.84 12.63
C CYS A 281 -23.11 -50.86 11.52
N ASN A 282 -22.03 -50.66 10.78
CA ASN A 282 -21.61 -51.59 9.73
C ASN A 282 -21.11 -52.92 10.31
N SER A 283 -20.39 -52.91 11.42
CA SER A 283 -19.94 -54.14 12.10
C SER A 283 -21.12 -54.98 12.60
N LYS A 284 -22.09 -54.34 13.28
CA LYS A 284 -23.28 -55.04 13.76
C LYS A 284 -24.13 -55.63 12.64
N LYS A 285 -24.20 -54.94 11.49
CA LYS A 285 -24.90 -55.43 10.30
C LYS A 285 -24.26 -56.69 9.71
N VAL A 286 -22.93 -56.82 9.82
CA VAL A 286 -22.20 -58.02 9.38
C VAL A 286 -22.40 -59.18 10.37
N ASP A 287 -22.41 -58.90 11.68
CA ASP A 287 -22.66 -59.92 12.71
C ASP A 287 -24.09 -60.50 12.59
N GLU A 288 -25.11 -59.66 12.36
CA GLU A 288 -26.50 -60.11 12.13
C GLU A 288 -26.70 -60.88 10.82
N GLN A 289 -25.87 -60.65 9.80
CA GLN A 289 -25.90 -61.45 8.56
C GLN A 289 -25.23 -62.82 8.75
N THR A 290 -24.19 -62.90 9.58
CA THR A 290 -23.46 -64.15 9.84
C THR A 290 -24.25 -65.10 10.76
N GLU A 291 -25.09 -64.57 11.65
CA GLU A 291 -25.96 -65.36 12.53
C GLU A 291 -27.23 -65.88 11.81
N ASN A 292 -27.71 -65.17 10.77
CA ASN A 292 -28.87 -65.58 9.97
C ASN A 292 -28.54 -66.61 8.86
N GLU A 293 -27.26 -66.84 8.53
CA GLU A 293 -26.84 -67.85 7.54
C GLU A 293 -26.52 -69.22 8.16
N ASN A 294 -26.66 -69.40 9.49
CA ASN A 294 -26.28 -70.67 10.14
C ASN A 294 -27.38 -71.37 10.98
N PRO A 295 -28.51 -71.80 10.37
CA PRO A 295 -29.32 -72.88 10.92
C PRO A 295 -29.23 -74.17 10.08
N LEU A 296 -28.92 -75.29 10.77
CA LEU A 296 -29.04 -76.71 10.42
C LEU A 296 -27.84 -77.49 9.78
N SER A 297 -27.07 -78.17 10.65
CA SER A 297 -26.62 -79.58 10.54
C SER A 297 -25.94 -79.91 11.89
N GLU A 298 -26.29 -80.87 12.75
CA GLU A 298 -26.88 -82.19 12.64
C GLU A 298 -27.50 -82.56 14.02
N VAL A 299 -28.69 -83.16 14.01
CA VAL A 299 -29.10 -84.17 15.00
C VAL A 299 -29.58 -85.37 14.19
N SER A 300 -28.70 -86.37 14.02
CA SER A 300 -29.07 -87.79 13.89
C SER A 300 -27.82 -88.68 13.92
N ASN A 301 -27.41 -89.07 15.12
CA ASN A 301 -27.17 -90.47 15.53
C ASN A 301 -26.87 -90.53 17.03
#